data_AF-A0A4Y2N4D1-F1
#
_entry.id   AF-A0A4Y2N4D1-F1
#
_cell.length_a   1.000
_cell.length_b   1.000
_cell.length_c   1.000
_cell.angle_alpha   90.00
_cell.angle_beta   90.00
_cell.angle_gamma   90.00
#
_symmetry.space_group_name_H-M   'P 1'
#
loop_
_entity.id
_entity.type
_entity.pdbx_description
1 polymer ?
#
loop_
_entity_poly.entity_id
_entity_poly.type
_entity_poly.pdbx_seq_one_letter_code
_entity_poly.pdbx_strand_id
1 'polypeptide(L)'
;MLKRTEHFIQDLININDECGPVESKLTGFHKKLFTQSDEANHSLTKVLGTNDMGYFIIGPRSERPIEVVMRGLPRNINGAVLKKALVQKYEFVVGKVVRLT
;
A
#
# COMPACT_ATOMS: atom_id res chain seq x y z
N MET A 1 -6.83 2.34 -3.60
CA MET A 1 -7.99 1.64 -2.99
C MET A 1 -9.14 2.62 -2.96
N LEU A 2 -10.27 2.25 -3.55
CA LEU A 2 -11.50 3.04 -3.58
C LEU A 2 -12.45 2.53 -2.49
N LYS A 3 -12.95 3.44 -1.64
CA LYS A 3 -13.97 3.13 -0.63
C LYS A 3 -15.32 2.94 -1.33
N ARG A 4 -16.09 1.94 -0.90
CA ARG A 4 -17.46 1.75 -1.40
C ARG A 4 -18.39 2.81 -0.79
N THR A 5 -19.12 3.47 -1.67
CA THR A 5 -20.20 4.42 -1.38
C THR A 5 -21.55 3.80 -1.79
N GLU A 6 -22.64 4.51 -1.57
CA GLU A 6 -23.96 4.12 -2.10
C GLU A 6 -24.02 4.18 -3.64
N HIS A 7 -23.24 5.08 -4.24
CA HIS A 7 -23.14 5.29 -5.70
C HIS A 7 -22.00 4.48 -6.36
N PHE A 8 -21.48 3.47 -5.66
CA PHE A 8 -20.26 2.77 -6.05
C PHE A 8 -20.26 2.20 -7.47
N ILE A 9 -21.40 1.74 -8.00
CA ILE A 9 -21.48 1.24 -9.37
C ILE A 9 -21.31 2.39 -10.39
N GLN A 10 -21.93 3.54 -10.13
CA GLN A 10 -21.79 4.72 -10.98
C GLN A 10 -20.35 5.24 -10.95
N ASP A 11 -19.73 5.27 -9.75
CA ASP A 11 -18.33 5.66 -9.60
C ASP A 11 -17.41 4.78 -10.46
N LEU A 12 -17.65 3.46 -10.50
CA LEU A 12 -16.88 2.54 -11.33
C LEU A 12 -17.09 2.75 -12.83
N ILE A 13 -18.30 3.11 -13.26
CA ILE A 13 -18.60 3.44 -14.66
C ILE A 13 -17.82 4.70 -15.05
N ASN A 14 -17.92 5.77 -14.25
CA ASN A 14 -17.22 7.03 -14.51
C ASN A 14 -15.69 6.83 -14.58
N ILE A 15 -15.13 6.03 -13.67
CA ILE A 15 -13.70 5.71 -13.69
C ILE A 15 -13.32 5.01 -14.99
N ASN A 16 -14.11 4.06 -15.47
CA ASN A 16 -13.82 3.37 -16.73
C ASN A 16 -13.97 4.28 -17.96
N ASP A 17 -14.93 5.20 -17.94
CA ASP A 17 -15.13 6.16 -19.02
C ASP A 17 -13.98 7.18 -19.10
N GLU A 18 -13.45 7.62 -17.96
CA GLU A 18 -12.37 8.60 -17.89
C GLU A 18 -10.97 7.98 -18.03
N CYS A 19 -10.74 6.79 -17.44
CA CYS A 19 -9.42 6.17 -17.36
C CYS A 19 -9.24 4.95 -18.29
N GLY A 20 -10.31 4.49 -18.94
CA GLY A 20 -10.34 3.20 -19.62
C GLY A 20 -10.48 2.02 -18.64
N PRO A 21 -10.44 0.77 -19.13
CA PRO A 21 -10.62 -0.41 -18.28
C PRO A 21 -9.53 -0.53 -17.20
N VAL A 22 -9.92 -0.39 -15.93
CA VAL A 22 -9.01 -0.53 -14.79
C VAL A 22 -9.13 -1.92 -14.17
N GLU A 23 -8.01 -2.66 -14.11
CA GLU A 23 -7.97 -3.94 -13.41
C GLU A 23 -8.31 -3.73 -11.93
N SER A 24 -9.18 -4.58 -11.38
CA SER A 24 -9.68 -4.36 -10.03
C SER A 24 -10.06 -5.63 -9.28
N LYS A 25 -9.87 -5.59 -7.96
CA LYS A 25 -10.21 -6.68 -7.04
C LYS A 25 -11.01 -6.16 -5.86
N LEU A 26 -12.12 -6.83 -5.55
CA LEU A 26 -12.90 -6.50 -4.36
C LEU A 26 -12.15 -6.95 -3.10
N THR A 27 -12.08 -6.10 -2.07
CA THR A 27 -11.43 -6.40 -0.80
C THR A 27 -12.21 -5.74 0.34
N GLY A 28 -13.16 -6.48 0.92
CA GLY A 28 -14.05 -5.98 1.98
C GLY A 28 -14.87 -4.76 1.53
N PHE A 29 -14.82 -3.69 2.31
CA PHE A 29 -15.48 -2.40 2.02
C PHE A 29 -14.78 -1.56 0.94
N HIS A 30 -13.71 -2.08 0.35
CA HIS A 30 -12.92 -1.37 -0.64
C HIS A 30 -12.81 -2.16 -1.94
N LYS A 31 -12.58 -1.44 -3.03
CA LYS A 31 -12.13 -1.99 -4.30
C LYS A 31 -10.68 -1.58 -4.53
N LYS A 32 -9.80 -2.56 -4.71
CA LYS A 32 -8.45 -2.31 -5.17
C LYS A 32 -8.49 -2.09 -6.67
N LEU A 33 -7.92 -0.98 -7.09
CA LEU A 33 -7.70 -0.62 -8.49
C LEU A 33 -6.20 -0.79 -8.75
N PHE A 34 -5.85 -1.42 -9.85
CA PHE A 34 -4.48 -1.69 -10.26
C PHE A 34 -4.18 -0.95 -11.56
N THR A 35 -3.02 -0.32 -11.60
CA THR A 35 -2.51 0.41 -12.76
C THR A 35 -1.17 -0.18 -13.16
N GLN A 36 -0.88 -0.18 -14.46
CA GLN A 36 0.35 -0.78 -15.00
C GLN A 36 1.53 0.19 -15.09
N SER A 37 1.27 1.50 -14.97
CA SER A 37 2.30 2.55 -15.00
C SER A 37 2.03 3.66 -13.99
N ASP A 38 3.04 4.49 -13.75
CA ASP A 38 2.94 5.66 -12.87
C ASP A 38 2.05 6.75 -13.48
N GLU A 39 2.06 6.90 -14.80
CA GLU A 39 1.18 7.83 -15.51
C GLU A 39 -0.29 7.41 -15.37
N ALA A 40 -0.58 6.11 -15.51
CA ALA A 40 -1.93 5.58 -15.30
C ALA A 40 -2.38 5.75 -13.84
N ASN A 41 -1.47 5.57 -12.89
CA ASN A 41 -1.73 5.84 -11.47
C ASN A 41 -2.00 7.32 -11.21
N HIS A 42 -1.21 8.22 -11.81
CA HIS A 42 -1.40 9.67 -11.69
C HIS A 42 -2.74 10.11 -12.31
N SER A 43 -3.08 9.60 -13.50
CA SER A 43 -4.36 9.87 -14.15
C SER A 43 -5.53 9.41 -13.27
N LEU A 44 -5.50 8.16 -12.80
CA LEU A 44 -6.53 7.60 -11.94
C LEU A 44 -6.67 8.41 -10.64
N THR A 45 -5.57 8.73 -9.96
CA THR A 45 -5.62 9.50 -8.71
C THR A 45 -6.15 10.92 -8.93
N LYS A 46 -5.87 11.54 -10.08
CA LYS A 46 -6.46 12.83 -10.46
C LYS A 46 -7.97 12.74 -10.64
N VAL A 47 -8.47 11.72 -11.33
CA VAL A 47 -9.91 11.47 -11.51
C VAL A 47 -10.60 11.25 -10.17
N LEU A 48 -10.02 10.40 -9.33
CA LEU A 48 -10.58 10.09 -8.00
C LEU A 48 -10.60 11.34 -7.10
N GLY A 49 -9.57 12.18 -7.14
CA GLY A 49 -9.51 13.42 -6.38
C GLY A 49 -10.44 14.51 -6.89
N THR A 50 -10.59 14.64 -8.21
CA THR A 50 -11.50 15.62 -8.84
C THR A 50 -12.96 15.33 -8.49
N ASN A 51 -13.32 14.04 -8.42
CA ASN A 51 -14.66 13.60 -8.08
C ASN A 51 -14.91 13.44 -6.57
N ASP A 52 -14.00 13.94 -5.72
CA ASP A 52 -14.05 13.84 -4.24
C ASP A 52 -14.34 12.40 -3.73
N MET A 53 -13.81 11.42 -4.44
CA MET A 53 -14.02 10.02 -4.08
C MET A 53 -13.16 9.66 -2.87
N GLY A 54 -13.71 8.88 -1.94
CA GLY A 54 -12.92 8.38 -0.82
C GLY A 54 -11.90 7.32 -1.27
N TYR A 55 -10.64 7.69 -1.45
CA TYR A 55 -9.58 6.76 -1.85
C TYR A 55 -8.30 6.90 -1.02
N PHE A 56 -7.45 5.88 -1.09
CA PHE A 56 -6.08 5.94 -0.59
C PHE A 56 -5.14 5.15 -1.50
N ILE A 57 -3.93 5.68 -1.67
CA ILE A 57 -2.89 5.07 -2.49
C ILE A 57 -2.14 4.05 -1.62
N ILE A 58 -1.90 2.86 -2.16
CA ILE A 58 -0.97 1.92 -1.53
C ILE A 58 0.33 1.98 -2.31
N GLY A 59 1.38 2.56 -1.73
CA GLY A 59 2.69 2.68 -2.37
C GLY A 59 3.29 1.32 -2.77
N PRO A 60 4.31 1.28 -3.62
CA PRO A 60 4.89 0.03 -4.11
C PRO A 60 5.46 -0.81 -2.97
N ARG A 61 5.42 -2.14 -3.11
CA ARG A 61 5.83 -3.06 -2.04
C ARG A 61 7.31 -2.89 -1.64
N SER A 62 8.17 -2.51 -2.58
CA SER A 62 9.59 -2.24 -2.38
C SER A 62 9.86 -1.07 -1.42
N GLU A 63 8.99 -0.06 -1.40
CA GLU A 63 9.14 1.12 -0.56
C GLU A 63 8.48 0.98 0.81
N ARG A 64 7.64 -0.04 0.99
CA ARG A 64 6.94 -0.25 2.26
C ARG A 64 7.93 -0.76 3.31
N PRO A 65 7.95 -0.17 4.52
CA PRO A 65 8.75 -0.71 5.59
C PRO A 65 8.40 -2.17 5.89
N ILE A 66 9.42 -3.03 5.98
CA ILE A 66 9.25 -4.43 6.30
C ILE A 66 9.18 -4.66 7.81
N GLU A 67 8.39 -5.64 8.24
CA GLU A 67 8.45 -6.18 9.59
C GLU A 67 9.42 -7.37 9.60
N VAL A 68 10.46 -7.28 10.41
CA VAL A 68 11.49 -8.30 10.53
C VAL A 68 11.20 -9.13 11.75
N VAL A 69 10.90 -10.41 11.54
CA VAL A 69 10.60 -11.36 12.61
C VAL A 69 11.79 -12.28 12.81
N MET A 70 12.40 -12.24 13.99
CA MET A 70 13.57 -13.05 14.32
C MET A 70 13.25 -14.02 15.46
N ARG A 71 13.56 -15.31 15.25
CA ARG A 71 13.44 -16.39 16.25
C ARG A 71 14.80 -16.71 16.84
N GLY A 72 14.83 -17.16 18.10
CA GLY A 72 16.05 -17.66 18.74
C GLY A 72 17.08 -16.59 19.10
N LEU A 73 16.70 -15.31 19.09
CA LEU A 73 17.60 -14.24 19.55
C LEU A 73 17.77 -14.29 21.08
N PRO A 74 19.00 -14.21 21.58
CA PRO A 74 19.28 -14.03 22.99
C PRO A 74 18.50 -12.86 23.60
N ARG A 75 18.04 -13.01 24.85
CA ARG A 75 17.18 -12.01 25.52
C ARG A 75 17.83 -10.63 25.67
N ASN A 76 19.16 -10.59 25.75
CA ASN A 76 19.97 -9.39 25.91
C ASN A 76 20.10 -8.56 24.62
N ILE A 77 19.70 -9.08 23.45
CA ILE A 77 19.78 -8.30 22.21
C ILE A 77 18.61 -7.32 22.14
N ASN A 78 18.96 -6.03 22.01
CA ASN A 78 18.01 -4.94 21.87
C ASN A 78 17.51 -4.83 20.41
N GLY A 79 16.19 -4.91 20.22
CA GLY A 79 15.56 -4.78 18.90
C GLY A 79 15.82 -3.45 18.20
N ALA A 80 16.04 -2.36 18.94
CA ALA A 80 16.39 -1.06 18.37
C ALA A 80 17.80 -1.05 17.76
N VAL A 81 18.75 -1.73 18.40
CA VAL A 81 20.12 -1.89 17.90
C VAL A 81 20.13 -2.75 16.63
N LEU A 82 19.36 -3.83 16.62
CA LEU A 82 19.16 -4.67 15.43
C LEU A 82 18.53 -3.88 14.28
N LYS A 83 17.46 -3.12 14.55
CA LYS A 83 16.83 -2.26 13.55
C LYS A 83 17.86 -1.30 12.95
N LYS A 84 18.66 -0.63 13.79
CA LYS A 84 19.72 0.28 13.33
C LYS A 84 20.74 -0.43 12.45
N ALA A 85 21.20 -1.62 12.84
CA ALA A 85 22.14 -2.41 12.05
C ALA A 85 21.56 -2.83 10.69
N LEU A 86 20.29 -3.25 10.64
CA LEU A 86 19.60 -3.63 9.40
C LEU A 86 19.46 -2.44 8.44
N VAL A 87 19.14 -1.26 8.97
CA VAL A 87 19.01 -0.04 8.18
C VAL A 87 20.39 0.45 7.71
N GLN A 88 21.39 0.49 8.58
CA GLN A 88 22.69 1.10 8.26
C GLN A 88 23.63 0.20 7.46
N LYS A 89 23.63 -1.11 7.72
CA LYS A 89 24.56 -2.04 7.09
C LYS A 89 23.99 -2.72 5.85
N TYR A 90 22.67 -2.87 5.79
CA TYR A 90 21.99 -3.62 4.74
C TYR A 90 20.93 -2.81 4.00
N GLU A 91 20.81 -1.50 4.31
CA GLU A 91 19.92 -0.55 3.62
C GLU A 91 18.45 -0.98 3.59
N PHE A 92 18.02 -1.81 4.53
CA PHE A 92 16.62 -2.22 4.61
C PHE A 92 15.74 -1.08 5.15
N VAL A 93 14.59 -0.87 4.51
CA VAL A 93 13.52 -0.04 5.07
C VAL A 93 12.77 -0.85 6.12
N VAL A 94 13.20 -0.81 7.38
CA VAL A 94 12.61 -1.60 8.47
C VAL A 94 11.59 -0.79 9.25
N GLY A 95 10.33 -1.24 9.28
CA GLY A 95 9.29 -0.64 10.12
C GLY A 95 9.46 -1.06 11.57
N LYS A 96 9.56 -2.37 11.79
CA LYS A 96 9.57 -2.98 13.13
C LYS A 96 10.41 -4.26 13.15
N VAL A 97 11.06 -4.52 14.27
CA VAL A 97 11.73 -5.80 14.56
C VAL A 97 10.95 -6.49 15.68
N VAL A 98 10.46 -7.70 15.41
CA VAL A 98 9.77 -8.54 16.39
C VAL A 98 10.66 -9.71 16.75
N ARG A 99 10.93 -9.85 18.04
CA ARG A 99 11.55 -11.05 18.59
C ARG A 99 10.44 -12.05 18.94
N LEU A 100 10.49 -13.21 18.33
CA LEU A 100 9.70 -14.36 18.78
C LEU A 100 10.52 -15.12 19.81
N THR A 101 10.00 -15.16 21.03
CA THR A 101 10.46 -16.05 22.11
C THR A 101 10.03 -17.48 21.86
#